data_AF-A0A3E2GTB5-F1
#
_entry.id   AF-A0A3E2GTB5-F1
#
_cell.length_a   1.000
_cell.length_b   1.000
_cell.length_c   1.000
_cell.angle_alpha   90.00
_cell.angle_beta   90.00
_cell.angle_gamma   90.00
#
_symmetry.space_group_name_H-M   'P 1'
#
loop_
_entity.id
_entity.type
_entity.pdbx_description
1 polymer ?
#
loop_
_entity_poly.entity_id
_entity_poly.type
_entity_poly.pdbx_seq_one_letter_code
_entity_poly.pdbx_strand_id
1 'polypeptide(L)'
;MKATITQRFDLNGIEADAESDCRFCFFWDKDPKTRNWGARFVRHWYEKDKLIPVDPRKVPELDDEKLKGYPVGYRYLAYCQEAVMGVKVKLDMPGHRREGDSNCGKAHDQLYWQCKKWVEGEEVEI
;
A
#
# COMPACT_ATOMS: atom_id res chain seq x y z
N MET A 1 2.05 12.58 3.97
CA MET A 1 0.89 12.41 4.88
C MET A 1 0.84 10.96 5.34
N LYS A 2 0.56 10.66 6.62
CA LYS A 2 0.30 9.28 7.05
C LYS A 2 -1.21 9.01 7.00
N ALA A 3 -1.62 7.87 6.47
CA ALA A 3 -3.00 7.43 6.37
C ALA A 3 -3.09 5.91 6.53
N THR A 4 -4.28 5.39 6.82
CA THR A 4 -4.54 3.96 6.91
C THR A 4 -5.57 3.58 5.87
N ILE A 5 -5.27 2.57 5.06
CA ILE A 5 -6.23 1.94 4.14
C ILE A 5 -6.90 0.82 4.94
N THR A 6 -8.21 0.91 5.10
CA THR A 6 -9.01 -0.09 5.83
C THR A 6 -10.02 -0.71 4.87
N GLN A 7 -10.06 -2.05 4.84
CA GLN A 7 -11.04 -2.80 4.07
C GLN A 7 -11.55 -3.99 4.90
N ARG A 8 -12.88 -4.16 4.94
CA ARG A 8 -13.53 -5.28 5.61
C ARG A 8 -13.71 -6.47 4.67
N PHE A 9 -13.45 -7.66 5.18
CA PHE A 9 -13.58 -8.92 4.47
C PHE A 9 -14.34 -9.95 5.30
N ASP A 10 -15.05 -10.85 4.62
CA ASP A 10 -15.57 -12.09 5.21
C ASP A 10 -14.61 -13.23 4.88
N LEU A 11 -14.01 -13.83 5.92
CA LEU A 11 -13.14 -14.99 5.81
C LEU A 11 -13.88 -16.20 6.37
N ASN A 12 -14.61 -16.90 5.51
CA ASN A 12 -15.39 -18.09 5.85
C ASN A 12 -16.43 -17.84 6.97
N GLY A 13 -17.17 -16.73 6.89
CA GLY A 13 -18.17 -16.34 7.89
C GLY A 13 -17.60 -15.61 9.12
N ILE A 14 -16.30 -15.27 9.10
CA ILE A 14 -15.65 -14.44 10.12
C ILE A 14 -15.28 -13.09 9.48
N GLU A 15 -15.94 -12.02 9.92
CA GLU A 15 -15.60 -10.67 9.46
C GLU A 15 -14.30 -10.17 10.10
N ALA A 16 -13.41 -9.62 9.28
CA ALA A 16 -12.17 -9.00 9.73
C ALA A 16 -11.83 -7.76 8.90
N ASP A 17 -11.27 -6.75 9.58
CA ASP A 17 -10.75 -5.53 8.97
C ASP A 17 -9.25 -5.68 8.71
N ALA A 18 -8.85 -5.61 7.44
CA ALA A 18 -7.46 -5.48 7.05
C ALA A 18 -7.08 -4.00 7.01
N GLU A 19 -6.11 -3.61 7.83
CA GLU A 19 -5.64 -2.23 7.94
C GLU A 19 -4.18 -2.12 7.55
N SER A 20 -3.88 -1.34 6.51
CA SER A 20 -2.52 -1.05 6.06
C SER A 20 -2.16 0.41 6.29
N ASP A 21 -1.19 0.65 7.17
CA ASP A 21 -0.62 1.99 7.39
C ASP A 21 0.26 2.36 6.20
N CYS A 22 0.01 3.54 5.65
CA CYS A 22 0.68 4.05 4.47
C CYS A 22 1.20 5.47 4.70
N ARG A 23 2.26 5.85 3.96
CA ARG A 23 2.64 7.26 3.77
C ARG A 23 2.34 7.67 2.34
N PHE A 24 1.49 8.67 2.19
CA PHE A 24 1.16 9.26 0.90
C PHE A 24 2.10 10.41 0.55
N CYS A 25 2.53 10.41 -0.72
CA CYS A 25 3.19 11.51 -1.40
C CYS A 25 2.32 12.01 -2.55
N PHE A 26 2.16 13.33 -2.60
CA PHE A 26 1.35 14.01 -3.61
C PHE A 26 2.28 14.86 -4.47
N PHE A 27 2.22 14.63 -5.77
CA PHE A 27 2.98 15.37 -6.77
C PHE A 27 2.08 16.51 -7.25
N TRP A 28 2.25 17.69 -6.64
CA TRP A 28 1.42 18.85 -6.94
C TRP A 28 1.94 19.60 -8.15
N ASP A 29 1.04 19.91 -9.08
CA ASP A 29 1.30 20.73 -10.25
C ASP A 29 0.27 21.86 -10.33
N LYS A 30 0.62 22.96 -11.00
CA LYS A 30 -0.27 24.07 -11.27
C LYS A 30 -0.67 24.04 -12.74
N ASP A 31 -1.96 23.83 -13.00
CA ASP A 31 -2.49 23.82 -14.36
C ASP A 31 -2.16 25.16 -15.04
N PRO A 32 -1.49 25.15 -16.22
CA PRO A 32 -1.05 26.38 -16.88
C PRO A 32 -2.21 27.21 -17.43
N LYS A 33 -3.35 26.59 -17.75
CA LYS A 33 -4.56 27.24 -18.29
C LYS A 33 -5.44 27.78 -17.17
N THR A 34 -5.77 26.96 -16.18
CA THR A 34 -6.71 27.33 -15.11
C THR A 34 -6.03 28.01 -13.92
N ARG A 35 -4.69 27.90 -13.81
CA ARG A 35 -3.88 28.41 -12.70
C ARG A 35 -4.25 27.80 -11.35
N ASN A 36 -4.97 26.67 -11.34
CA ASN A 36 -5.32 25.94 -10.13
C ASN A 36 -4.23 24.93 -9.77
N TRP A 37 -4.03 24.73 -8.47
CA TRP A 37 -3.18 23.65 -7.96
C TRP A 37 -3.97 22.35 -7.87
N GLY A 38 -3.34 21.25 -8.27
CA GLY A 38 -3.91 19.91 -8.16
C GLY A 38 -2.84 18.85 -7.92
N ALA A 39 -3.24 17.74 -7.31
CA ALA A 39 -2.37 16.58 -7.20
C ALA A 39 -2.37 15.86 -8.55
N ARG A 40 -1.28 16.00 -9.31
CA ARG A 40 -1.11 15.35 -10.61
C ARG A 40 -0.92 13.85 -10.45
N PHE A 41 -0.15 13.45 -9.44
CA PHE A 41 0.00 12.06 -9.03
C PHE A 41 -0.16 11.90 -7.53
N VAL A 42 -0.71 10.76 -7.14
CA VAL A 42 -0.79 10.31 -5.75
C VAL A 42 -0.15 8.93 -5.70
N ARG A 43 0.85 8.79 -4.84
CA ARG A 43 1.56 7.53 -4.59
C ARG A 43 1.77 7.35 -3.09
N HIS A 44 2.08 6.14 -2.67
CA HIS A 44 2.29 5.84 -1.27
C HIS A 44 3.27 4.69 -1.05
N TRP A 45 3.78 4.64 0.18
CA TRP A 45 4.53 3.53 0.72
C TRP A 45 3.69 2.79 1.74
N TYR A 46 3.65 1.46 1.65
CA TYR A 46 3.11 0.60 2.69
C TYR A 46 4.12 0.43 3.82
N GLU A 47 3.71 0.66 5.06
CA GLU A 47 4.63 0.58 6.20
C GLU A 47 4.49 -0.73 6.97
N LYS A 48 3.26 -1.04 7.35
CA LYS A 48 2.87 -2.17 8.17
C LYS A 48 1.38 -2.40 7.99
N ASP A 49 0.96 -3.62 8.23
CA ASP A 49 -0.45 -3.93 8.28
C ASP A 49 -0.81 -4.83 9.47
N LYS A 50 -2.11 -5.00 9.65
CA LYS A 50 -2.71 -5.88 10.64
C LYS A 50 -4.07 -6.35 10.15
N LEU A 51 -4.48 -7.53 10.61
CA LEU A 51 -5.83 -8.05 10.45
C LEU A 51 -6.52 -8.07 11.81
N ILE A 52 -7.66 -7.40 11.91
CA ILE A 52 -8.41 -7.30 13.16
C ILE A 52 -9.76 -7.98 12.97
N PRO A 53 -10.07 -9.08 13.70
CA PRO A 53 -11.41 -9.65 13.66
C PRO A 53 -12.42 -8.68 14.25
N VAL A 54 -13.58 -8.54 13.60
CA VAL A 54 -14.66 -7.66 14.05
C VAL A 54 -15.26 -8.18 15.35
N ASP A 55 -15.48 -9.49 15.44
CA ASP A 55 -15.79 -10.18 16.69
C ASP A 55 -14.48 -10.69 17.32
N PRO A 56 -14.02 -10.13 18.45
CA PRO A 56 -12.75 -10.53 19.07
C PRO A 56 -12.73 -11.97 19.58
N ARG A 57 -13.89 -12.66 19.59
CA ARG A 57 -14.02 -14.08 19.94
C ARG A 57 -13.82 -15.00 18.73
N LYS A 58 -13.78 -14.45 17.51
CA LYS A 58 -13.67 -15.19 16.25
C LYS A 58 -12.44 -14.72 15.48
N VAL A 59 -11.32 -15.40 15.67
CA VAL A 59 -10.08 -15.13 14.91
C VAL A 59 -10.10 -15.99 13.64
N PRO A 60 -9.93 -15.40 12.44
CA PRO A 60 -9.87 -16.18 11.20
C PRO A 60 -8.61 -17.05 11.15
N GLU A 61 -8.75 -18.29 10.68
CA GLU A 61 -7.61 -19.14 10.35
C GLU A 61 -7.02 -18.72 9.01
N LEU A 62 -5.70 -18.58 8.96
CA LEU A 62 -4.96 -18.11 7.78
C LEU A 62 -3.94 -19.15 7.33
N ASP A 63 -3.68 -19.19 6.03
CA ASP A 63 -2.65 -20.03 5.43
C ASP A 63 -1.27 -19.35 5.53
N ASP A 64 -0.44 -19.84 6.46
CA ASP A 64 0.90 -19.32 6.73
C ASP A 64 1.84 -19.39 5.52
N GLU A 65 1.72 -20.41 4.67
CA GLU A 65 2.57 -20.55 3.49
C GLU A 65 2.22 -19.50 2.44
N LYS A 66 0.92 -19.23 2.25
CA LYS A 66 0.48 -18.09 1.41
C LYS A 66 0.93 -16.76 2.00
N LEU A 67 0.81 -16.56 3.31
CA LEU A 67 1.20 -15.32 3.97
C LEU A 67 2.69 -14.96 3.80
N LYS A 68 3.57 -15.96 3.76
CA LYS A 68 5.01 -15.76 3.50
C LYS A 68 5.28 -15.15 2.12
N GLY A 69 4.39 -15.36 1.15
CA GLY A 69 4.50 -14.83 -0.20
C GLY A 69 4.19 -13.34 -0.32
N TYR A 70 3.52 -12.73 0.66
CA TYR A 70 3.11 -11.33 0.58
C TYR A 70 4.05 -10.37 1.33
N PRO A 71 4.27 -9.15 0.80
CA PRO A 71 5.09 -8.13 1.45
C PRO A 71 4.55 -7.69 2.81
N VAL A 72 5.45 -7.46 3.76
CA VAL A 72 5.13 -7.14 5.17
C VAL A 72 4.32 -5.85 5.37
N GLY A 73 4.33 -4.94 4.39
CA GLY A 73 3.61 -3.67 4.49
C GLY A 73 2.11 -3.77 4.25
N TYR A 74 1.66 -4.84 3.58
CA TYR A 74 0.27 -5.05 3.14
C TYR A 74 -0.09 -6.53 2.99
N ARG A 75 0.55 -7.39 3.79
CA ARG A 75 0.45 -8.86 3.75
C ARG A 75 -0.98 -9.36 3.89
N TYR A 76 -1.67 -8.97 4.96
CA TYR A 76 -3.03 -9.36 5.27
C TYR A 76 -4.03 -8.72 4.32
N LEU A 77 -3.79 -7.48 3.89
CA LEU A 77 -4.61 -6.85 2.85
C LEU A 77 -4.52 -7.65 1.55
N ALA A 78 -3.31 -7.99 1.09
CA ALA A 78 -3.09 -8.81 -0.09
C ALA A 78 -3.73 -10.19 0.04
N TYR A 79 -3.51 -10.86 1.17
CA TYR A 79 -4.10 -12.16 1.47
C TYR A 79 -5.63 -12.12 1.34
N CYS A 80 -6.29 -11.15 1.98
CA CYS A 80 -7.74 -11.02 1.93
C CYS A 80 -8.26 -10.69 0.53
N GLN A 81 -7.56 -9.82 -0.21
CA GLN A 81 -7.91 -9.48 -1.59
C GLN A 81 -7.85 -10.71 -2.50
N GLU A 82 -6.79 -11.51 -2.43
CA GLU A 82 -6.71 -12.74 -3.24
C GLU A 82 -7.74 -13.78 -2.80
N ALA A 83 -7.91 -13.98 -1.49
CA ALA A 83 -8.78 -15.01 -0.93
C ALA A 83 -10.27 -14.72 -1.18
N VAL A 84 -10.70 -13.46 -1.07
CA VAL A 84 -12.13 -13.09 -1.11
C VAL A 84 -12.53 -12.46 -2.45
N MET A 85 -11.66 -11.65 -3.05
CA MET A 85 -11.97 -10.94 -4.29
C MET A 85 -11.48 -11.67 -5.54
N GLY A 86 -10.62 -12.69 -5.40
CA GLY A 86 -10.08 -13.46 -6.52
C GLY A 86 -9.17 -12.65 -7.45
N VAL A 87 -8.60 -11.55 -6.94
CA VAL A 87 -7.68 -10.69 -7.70
C VAL A 87 -6.24 -11.14 -7.48
N LYS A 88 -5.37 -10.89 -8.47
CA LYS A 88 -3.92 -11.07 -8.32
C LYS A 88 -3.29 -9.77 -7.85
N VAL A 89 -2.67 -9.79 -6.67
CA VAL A 89 -2.10 -8.59 -6.05
C VAL A 89 -0.67 -8.35 -6.55
N LYS A 90 -0.29 -7.08 -6.70
CA LYS A 90 1.10 -6.69 -7.01
C LYS A 90 1.97 -6.84 -5.76
N LEU A 91 3.13 -7.49 -5.91
CA LEU A 91 4.05 -7.81 -4.80
C LEU A 91 5.29 -6.90 -4.75
N ASP A 92 5.32 -5.87 -5.59
CA ASP A 92 6.43 -4.94 -5.79
C ASP A 92 5.99 -3.48 -5.52
N MET A 93 4.91 -3.29 -4.76
CA MET A 93 4.48 -1.95 -4.36
C MET A 93 5.51 -1.31 -3.41
N PRO A 94 5.68 0.02 -3.43
CA PRO A 94 6.62 0.70 -2.54
C PRO A 94 6.36 0.33 -1.07
N GLY A 95 7.37 -0.26 -0.43
CA GLY A 95 7.31 -0.68 0.97
C GLY A 95 7.96 0.32 1.91
N HIS A 96 8.29 -0.11 3.13
CA HIS A 96 9.07 0.71 4.06
C HIS A 96 10.57 0.53 3.80
N ARG A 97 11.37 1.57 4.02
CA ARG A 97 12.85 1.51 3.91
C ARG A 97 13.51 0.34 4.66
N ARG A 98 12.84 -0.17 5.70
CA ARG A 98 13.33 -1.31 6.50
C ARG A 98 13.36 -2.64 5.73
N GLU A 99 12.69 -2.68 4.58
CA GLU A 99 12.67 -3.87 3.72
C GLU A 99 13.94 -3.99 2.86
N GLY A 100 14.86 -3.03 2.94
CA GLY A 100 16.21 -3.12 2.38
C GLY A 100 16.21 -3.38 0.87
N ASP A 101 16.96 -4.39 0.43
CA ASP A 101 17.11 -4.74 -1.00
C ASP A 101 15.95 -5.56 -1.59
N SER A 102 14.84 -5.73 -0.85
CA SER A 102 13.64 -6.38 -1.39
C SER A 102 13.06 -5.59 -2.57
N ASN A 103 12.17 -6.21 -3.35
CA ASN A 103 11.47 -5.52 -4.44
C ASN A 103 10.70 -4.29 -3.93
N CYS A 104 10.04 -4.41 -2.78
CA CYS A 104 9.33 -3.31 -2.13
C CYS A 104 10.27 -2.21 -1.62
N GLY A 105 11.45 -2.58 -1.11
CA GLY A 105 12.47 -1.62 -0.68
C GLY A 105 13.11 -0.85 -1.85
N LYS A 106 13.36 -1.53 -2.97
CA LYS A 106 13.79 -0.88 -4.22
C LYS A 106 12.71 0.05 -4.80
N ALA A 107 11.44 -0.39 -4.78
CA ALA A 107 10.31 0.44 -5.17
C ALA A 107 10.14 1.66 -4.24
N HIS A 108 10.46 1.53 -2.94
CA HIS A 108 10.52 2.65 -2.01
C HIS A 108 11.53 3.71 -2.48
N ASP A 109 12.77 3.29 -2.75
CA ASP A 109 13.84 4.19 -3.15
C ASP A 109 13.57 4.82 -4.51
N GLN A 110 13.02 4.06 -5.47
CA GLN A 110 12.58 4.58 -6.76
C GLN A 110 11.56 5.71 -6.59
N LEU A 111 10.52 5.49 -5.77
CA LEU A 111 9.51 6.53 -5.52
C LEU A 111 10.12 7.75 -4.83
N TYR A 112 11.08 7.55 -3.92
CA TYR A 112 11.80 8.65 -3.29
C TYR A 112 12.60 9.48 -4.30
N TRP A 113 13.31 8.83 -5.24
CA TRP A 113 14.02 9.51 -6.32
C TRP A 113 13.07 10.24 -7.27
N GLN A 114 11.92 9.65 -7.59
CA GLN A 114 10.87 10.32 -8.36
C GLN A 114 10.36 11.59 -7.64
N CYS A 115 10.15 11.54 -6.31
CA CYS A 115 9.79 12.72 -5.53
C CYS A 115 10.86 13.82 -5.62
N LYS A 116 12.15 13.45 -5.54
CA LYS A 116 13.26 14.40 -5.68
C LYS A 116 13.27 15.06 -7.06
N LYS A 117 13.22 14.26 -8.12
CA LYS A 117 13.18 14.75 -9.51
C LYS A 117 12.00 15.70 -9.75
N TRP A 118 10.83 15.38 -9.19
CA TRP A 118 9.65 16.24 -9.28
C TRP A 118 9.88 17.64 -8.70
N VAL A 119 10.44 17.73 -7.49
CA VAL A 119 10.69 19.04 -6.87
C VAL A 119 11.84 19.82 -7.52
N GLU A 120 12.71 19.13 -8.26
CA GLU A 120 13.76 19.72 -9.09
C GLU A 120 13.25 20.17 -10.47
N GLY A 121 11.97 19.93 -10.79
CA GLY A 121 11.35 20.34 -12.05
C GLY A 121 11.65 19.40 -13.22
N GLU A 122 12.17 18.20 -12.96
CA GLU A 122 12.37 17.18 -13.99
C GLU A 122 11.05 16.47 -14.34
N GLU A 123 10.99 15.93 -15.56
CA GLU A 123 9.92 15.01 -15.92
C GLU A 123 10.10 13.67 -15.18
N VAL A 124 9.00 13.18 -14.63
CA VAL A 124 8.97 11.90 -13.90
C VAL A 124 7.87 11.01 -14.47
N GLU A 125 8.24 9.77 -14.73
CA GLU A 125 7.30 8.71 -15.09
C GLU A 125 6.97 7.95 -13.80
N ILE A 126 5.68 7.89 -13.46
CA ILE A 126 5.15 7.36 -12.19
C ILE A 126 4.14 6.23 -12.46
#